data_AF-A0A520ZZZ8-F1
#
_entry.id   AF-A0A520ZZZ8-F1
#
_cell.length_a   1.000
_cell.length_b   1.000
_cell.length_c   1.000
_cell.angle_alpha   90.00
_cell.angle_beta   90.00
_cell.angle_gamma   90.00
#
_symmetry.space_group_name_H-M   'P 1'
#
loop_
_entity.id
_entity.type
_entity.pdbx_description
1 polymer ?
#
loop_
_entity_poly.entity_id
_entity_poly.type
_entity_poly.pdbx_seq_one_letter_code
_entity_poly.pdbx_strand_id
1 'polypeptide(L)'
;MEDQGLEQLDKPGGSRSIVPYIIIALLTIVILILLLVFFLSPESITGFRNTIGLSPDSQQSTGVVGSAGTPENGDASTGTLELSQVDSAGTTDRSDSAEQATSGLPGESGGTGAQGVSPFGAGGDQDLSCSELADNVETFLNTLDSRQYIKDFQLASPSSVYFPELIQKLVNNPPIVSGETDDLFTILQNTAHFFRIIGKKNILLLKGILDRERATFEQTLFDFYRLTKEPECLKTRFNLEIGQDPLYSYAGFFLNTMGGRLYLFRRDSMSRMVVNFYSILIIEQANREGRNKYGIAIKDAIDNLIIEIESSRIKLQMRDFYLDTLYDLKVKYQ
;
A
#
# COMPACT_ATOMS: atom_id res chain seq x y z
N MET A 1 -34.22 -14.65 90.57
CA MET A 1 -32.95 -15.38 90.57
C MET A 1 -32.74 -15.81 89.13
N GLU A 2 -31.67 -15.28 88.52
CA GLU A 2 -30.99 -15.69 87.27
C GLU A 2 -31.85 -15.73 85.98
N ASP A 3 -31.65 -14.91 84.94
CA ASP A 3 -30.48 -14.55 84.10
C ASP A 3 -30.55 -15.25 82.72
N GLN A 4 -30.09 -14.53 81.68
CA GLN A 4 -29.77 -14.95 80.30
C GLN A 4 -30.94 -15.10 79.29
N GLY A 5 -30.89 -14.57 78.07
CA GLY A 5 -29.86 -13.81 77.37
C GLY A 5 -30.45 -13.19 76.10
N LEU A 6 -30.15 -11.91 75.86
CA LEU A 6 -30.51 -11.16 74.66
C LEU A 6 -29.31 -11.17 73.71
N GLU A 7 -29.39 -11.95 72.63
CA GLU A 7 -28.46 -11.86 71.50
C GLU A 7 -28.59 -10.50 70.82
N GLN A 8 -27.52 -9.71 70.90
CA GLN A 8 -27.34 -8.47 70.16
C GLN A 8 -26.96 -8.78 68.71
N LEU A 9 -27.78 -8.30 67.79
CA LEU A 9 -27.48 -8.17 66.37
C LEU A 9 -26.40 -7.11 66.16
N ASP A 10 -25.16 -7.55 65.96
CA ASP A 10 -24.02 -6.70 65.62
C ASP A 10 -24.09 -6.33 64.12
N LYS A 11 -24.18 -5.04 63.81
CA LYS A 11 -24.10 -4.51 62.44
C LYS A 11 -22.64 -4.16 62.13
N PRO A 12 -21.97 -4.82 61.17
CA PRO A 12 -20.63 -4.42 60.77
C PRO A 12 -20.70 -3.14 59.94
N GLY A 13 -20.47 -2.00 60.59
CA GLY A 13 -20.14 -0.71 59.99
C GLY A 13 -18.73 -0.71 59.42
N GLY A 14 -18.51 -1.48 58.35
CA GLY A 14 -17.27 -1.43 57.57
C GLY A 14 -17.34 -0.30 56.55
N SER A 15 -16.72 0.84 56.85
CA SER A 15 -16.44 1.88 55.85
C SER A 15 -15.48 1.30 54.81
N ARG A 16 -16.04 0.65 53.78
CA ARG A 16 -15.29 0.19 52.62
C ARG A 16 -14.75 1.44 51.94
N SER A 17 -13.44 1.63 52.06
CA SER A 17 -12.70 2.68 51.35
C SER A 17 -13.20 2.73 49.90
N ILE A 18 -13.70 3.89 49.50
CA ILE A 18 -14.30 4.15 48.17
C ILE A 18 -13.19 4.29 47.10
N VAL A 19 -11.94 4.44 47.54
CA VAL A 19 -10.75 4.66 46.71
C VAL A 19 -10.51 3.60 45.61
N PRO A 20 -10.62 2.27 45.85
CA PRO A 20 -10.38 1.28 44.80
C PRO A 20 -11.45 1.32 43.70
N TYR A 21 -12.70 1.70 44.02
CA TYR A 21 -13.77 1.82 43.03
C TYR A 21 -13.55 3.00 42.09
N ILE A 22 -12.98 4.10 42.59
CA ILE A 22 -12.64 5.28 41.78
C ILE A 22 -11.51 4.96 40.80
N ILE A 23 -10.49 4.21 41.23
CA ILE A 23 -9.38 3.81 40.36
C ILE A 23 -9.87 2.89 39.24
N ILE A 24 -10.69 1.88 39.57
CA ILE A 24 -11.27 0.97 38.58
C ILE A 24 -12.16 1.72 37.58
N ALA A 25 -12.98 2.66 38.07
CA ALA A 25 -13.84 3.49 37.21
C ALA A 25 -13.04 4.40 36.25
N LEU A 26 -11.92 4.99 36.72
CA LEU A 26 -11.04 5.77 35.85
C LEU A 26 -10.36 4.90 34.79
N LEU A 27 -9.91 3.70 35.17
CA LEU A 27 -9.28 2.75 34.25
C LEU A 27 -10.26 2.28 33.17
N THR A 28 -11.50 1.97 33.53
CA THR A 28 -12.53 1.59 32.56
C THR A 28 -12.91 2.73 31.63
N ILE A 29 -12.97 3.97 32.11
CA ILE A 29 -13.20 5.16 31.28
C ILE A 29 -12.05 5.37 30.29
N VAL A 30 -10.79 5.25 30.72
CA VAL A 30 -9.63 5.39 29.82
C VAL A 30 -9.65 4.30 28.75
N ILE A 31 -9.96 3.06 29.10
CA ILE A 31 -10.10 1.95 28.14
C ILE A 31 -11.24 2.23 27.17
N LEU A 32 -12.40 2.70 27.64
CA LEU A 32 -13.54 3.07 26.80
C LEU A 32 -13.19 4.20 25.84
N ILE A 33 -12.44 5.22 26.28
CA ILE A 33 -11.98 6.31 25.42
C ILE A 33 -10.99 5.79 24.38
N LEU A 34 -10.06 4.92 24.75
CA LEU A 34 -9.12 4.31 23.79
C LEU A 34 -9.84 3.44 22.76
N LEU A 35 -10.80 2.62 23.19
CA LEU A 35 -11.66 1.85 22.29
C LEU A 35 -12.48 2.76 21.38
N LEU A 36 -13.08 3.82 21.93
CA LEU A 36 -13.87 4.77 21.18
C LEU A 36 -13.02 5.56 20.16
N VAL A 37 -11.80 5.94 20.49
CA VAL A 37 -10.84 6.54 19.54
C VAL A 37 -10.42 5.54 18.46
N PHE A 38 -10.23 4.27 18.83
CA PHE A 38 -9.89 3.21 17.89
C PHE A 38 -11.05 2.86 16.93
N PHE A 39 -12.29 2.86 17.41
CA PHE A 39 -13.49 2.53 16.64
C PHE A 39 -14.11 3.73 15.90
N LEU A 40 -13.97 4.97 16.39
CA LEU A 40 -14.45 6.18 15.71
C LEU A 40 -13.42 6.79 14.75
N SER A 41 -12.20 6.24 14.67
CA SER A 41 -11.29 6.56 13.57
C SER A 41 -11.79 5.86 12.31
N PRO A 42 -12.29 6.57 11.28
CA PRO A 42 -13.01 5.97 10.15
C PRO A 42 -12.15 5.11 9.20
N GLU A 43 -10.87 4.89 9.52
CA GLU A 43 -9.97 4.03 8.74
C GLU A 43 -9.94 2.56 9.22
N SER A 44 -10.56 2.20 10.35
CA SER A 44 -10.49 0.83 10.90
C SER A 44 -11.59 -0.14 10.41
N ILE A 45 -12.62 0.33 9.69
CA ILE A 45 -13.79 -0.50 9.32
C ILE A 45 -13.84 -0.89 7.82
N THR A 46 -13.11 -0.21 6.93
CA THR A 46 -13.10 -0.60 5.50
C THR A 46 -12.31 -1.87 5.22
N GLY A 47 -11.37 -2.26 6.10
CA GLY A 47 -10.60 -3.50 5.96
C GLY A 47 -11.31 -4.78 6.41
N PHE A 48 -12.32 -4.69 7.29
CA PHE A 48 -12.97 -5.87 7.87
C PHE A 48 -14.26 -6.30 7.16
N ARG A 49 -14.84 -5.42 6.33
CA ARG A 49 -16.12 -5.67 5.66
C ARG A 49 -16.01 -6.54 4.39
N ASN A 50 -14.80 -6.73 3.84
CA ASN A 50 -14.56 -7.62 2.70
C ASN A 50 -14.25 -9.07 3.11
N THR A 51 -14.04 -9.33 4.41
CA THR A 51 -13.70 -10.67 4.92
C THR A 51 -14.93 -11.46 5.36
N ILE A 52 -16.11 -10.82 5.44
CA ILE A 52 -17.37 -11.50 5.73
C ILE A 52 -18.32 -11.19 4.57
N GLY A 53 -18.42 -12.13 3.63
CA GLY A 53 -19.31 -12.06 2.48
C GLY A 53 -20.78 -12.00 2.88
N LEU A 54 -21.25 -10.79 3.19
CA LEU A 54 -22.65 -10.45 3.31
C LEU A 54 -22.95 -9.37 2.28
N SER A 55 -23.40 -9.80 1.10
CA SER A 55 -24.08 -8.94 0.13
C SER A 55 -25.35 -8.37 0.76
N PRO A 56 -25.58 -7.05 0.69
CA PRO A 56 -26.92 -6.51 0.59
C PRO A 56 -27.25 -6.31 -0.90
N ASP A 57 -28.33 -6.95 -1.30
CA ASP A 57 -28.97 -6.76 -2.59
C ASP A 57 -29.20 -5.28 -2.95
N SER A 58 -29.16 -5.09 -4.26
CA SER A 58 -29.74 -4.03 -5.08
C SER A 58 -30.92 -3.25 -4.49
N GLN A 59 -30.82 -1.91 -4.53
CA GLN A 59 -31.84 -0.96 -5.01
C GLN A 59 -31.13 0.37 -5.29
N GLN A 60 -31.48 1.24 -6.23
CA GLN A 60 -32.12 1.20 -7.54
C GLN A 60 -31.87 2.63 -8.09
N SER A 61 -31.55 2.72 -9.38
CA SER A 61 -31.31 3.96 -10.11
C SER A 61 -32.62 4.62 -10.56
N THR A 62 -32.57 5.97 -10.66
CA THR A 62 -33.23 6.85 -11.65
C THR A 62 -34.74 7.00 -11.67
N GLY A 63 -35.15 8.27 -11.68
CA GLY A 63 -36.50 8.73 -12.04
C GLY A 63 -36.58 9.34 -13.45
N VAL A 64 -37.83 9.33 -13.93
CA VAL A 64 -38.53 10.28 -14.82
C VAL A 64 -38.66 9.93 -16.32
N VAL A 65 -39.91 10.12 -16.79
CA VAL A 65 -40.56 9.96 -18.13
C VAL A 65 -40.92 8.51 -18.51
N GLY A 66 -42.17 8.10 -18.79
CA GLY A 66 -43.50 8.72 -18.82
C GLY A 66 -44.54 7.77 -19.46
N SER A 67 -45.81 7.98 -19.09
CA SER A 67 -47.08 7.65 -19.80
C SER A 67 -47.62 6.20 -19.94
N ALA A 68 -48.73 5.99 -19.22
CA ALA A 68 -50.04 5.41 -19.59
C ALA A 68 -50.19 4.02 -20.25
N GLY A 69 -50.95 3.14 -19.57
CA GLY A 69 -51.69 2.02 -20.15
C GLY A 69 -51.83 0.78 -19.25
N THR A 70 -53.06 0.47 -18.84
CA THR A 70 -53.53 -0.79 -18.21
C THR A 70 -54.94 -1.05 -18.83
N PRO A 71 -55.57 -2.24 -18.78
CA PRO A 71 -55.16 -3.51 -18.15
C PRO A 71 -55.45 -4.80 -18.96
N GLU A 72 -55.04 -5.94 -18.38
CA GLU A 72 -55.79 -7.21 -18.18
C GLU A 72 -55.09 -8.55 -18.56
N ASN A 73 -55.11 -9.45 -17.57
CA ASN A 73 -55.14 -10.94 -17.56
C ASN A 73 -53.96 -11.71 -18.19
N GLY A 74 -53.42 -12.79 -17.64
CA GLY A 74 -53.73 -13.68 -16.51
C GLY A 74 -52.91 -14.99 -16.67
N ASP A 75 -52.70 -15.72 -15.56
CA ASP A 75 -52.13 -17.08 -15.40
C ASP A 75 -50.64 -17.34 -15.76
N ALA A 76 -49.76 -17.70 -14.82
CA ALA A 76 -49.65 -18.93 -14.01
C ALA A 76 -49.09 -20.13 -14.81
N SER A 77 -47.83 -20.51 -14.56
CA SER A 77 -47.44 -21.82 -14.01
C SER A 77 -45.92 -22.04 -13.98
N THR A 78 -45.49 -22.75 -12.94
CA THR A 78 -44.28 -23.58 -12.73
C THR A 78 -43.53 -24.02 -13.99
N GLY A 79 -42.20 -24.13 -14.05
CA GLY A 79 -41.22 -24.67 -13.12
C GLY A 79 -40.24 -25.55 -13.94
N THR A 80 -39.10 -25.91 -13.35
CA THR A 80 -38.14 -26.95 -13.77
C THR A 80 -36.81 -26.44 -14.37
N LEU A 81 -35.78 -26.67 -13.55
CA LEU A 81 -34.36 -26.75 -13.89
C LEU A 81 -34.13 -27.94 -14.82
N GLU A 82 -33.40 -27.76 -15.92
CA GLU A 82 -32.65 -28.86 -16.48
C GLU A 82 -31.30 -28.41 -17.02
N LEU A 83 -30.32 -29.26 -16.70
CA LEU A 83 -28.90 -29.08 -16.76
C LEU A 83 -28.39 -29.77 -18.03
N SER A 84 -27.38 -29.14 -18.63
CA SER A 84 -26.25 -29.77 -19.33
C SER A 84 -26.45 -30.62 -20.59
N GLN A 85 -25.68 -30.16 -21.59
CA GLN A 85 -24.79 -30.92 -22.48
C GLN A 85 -25.42 -31.91 -23.47
N VAL A 86 -24.96 -31.80 -24.73
CA VAL A 86 -23.97 -32.73 -25.31
C VAL A 86 -23.77 -32.35 -26.79
N ASP A 87 -22.48 -32.17 -27.15
CA ASP A 87 -21.79 -32.50 -28.42
C ASP A 87 -22.36 -32.02 -29.77
N SER A 88 -21.61 -31.90 -30.86
CA SER A 88 -20.19 -31.90 -31.22
C SER A 88 -20.19 -31.61 -32.73
N ALA A 89 -19.06 -31.11 -33.23
CA ALA A 89 -18.63 -31.16 -34.64
C ALA A 89 -19.48 -30.39 -35.67
N GLY A 90 -18.94 -29.67 -36.63
CA GLY A 90 -17.57 -29.56 -37.13
C GLY A 90 -17.64 -29.01 -38.56
N THR A 91 -16.47 -28.68 -39.13
CA THR A 91 -16.23 -28.33 -40.56
C THR A 91 -16.84 -26.98 -40.96
N THR A 92 -16.22 -26.06 -41.72
CA THR A 92 -15.27 -26.11 -42.85
C THR A 92 -14.87 -24.62 -43.05
N ASP A 93 -13.60 -24.22 -43.10
CA ASP A 93 -12.70 -24.17 -44.27
C ASP A 93 -13.02 -23.08 -45.33
N ARG A 94 -11.94 -22.51 -45.91
CA ARG A 94 -11.76 -21.41 -46.90
C ARG A 94 -11.70 -19.97 -46.35
N SER A 95 -10.57 -19.26 -46.44
CA SER A 95 -9.69 -18.87 -47.58
C SER A 95 -10.30 -17.80 -48.50
N ASP A 96 -9.66 -16.62 -48.49
CA ASP A 96 -9.12 -15.87 -49.64
C ASP A 96 -9.11 -14.35 -49.32
N SER A 97 -7.91 -13.76 -49.22
CA SER A 97 -7.26 -12.91 -50.23
C SER A 97 -7.82 -11.48 -50.22
N ALA A 98 -7.09 -10.53 -49.63
CA ALA A 98 -6.04 -9.73 -50.29
C ALA A 98 -6.60 -8.69 -51.27
N GLU A 99 -6.51 -7.40 -50.93
CA GLU A 99 -6.25 -6.34 -51.92
C GLU A 99 -5.65 -5.06 -51.29
N GLN A 100 -4.40 -4.84 -51.67
CA GLN A 100 -3.71 -3.56 -51.96
C GLN A 100 -4.62 -2.57 -52.73
N ALA A 101 -4.49 -1.24 -52.80
CA ALA A 101 -3.41 -0.30 -52.51
C ALA A 101 -3.88 1.18 -52.72
N THR A 102 -2.99 2.10 -52.35
CA THR A 102 -2.61 3.36 -53.06
C THR A 102 -3.27 4.73 -52.81
N SER A 103 -2.35 5.71 -52.76
CA SER A 103 -2.44 7.17 -53.05
C SER A 103 -2.99 8.08 -51.93
N GLY A 104 -2.45 9.26 -51.59
CA GLY A 104 -1.33 10.05 -52.11
C GLY A 104 -1.64 11.57 -52.09
N LEU A 105 -1.22 12.29 -51.02
CA LEU A 105 -0.84 13.74 -50.91
C LEU A 105 -1.88 14.87 -51.24
N PRO A 106 -1.68 16.18 -50.91
CA PRO A 106 -0.90 16.88 -49.86
C PRO A 106 -1.62 18.12 -49.19
N GLY A 107 -0.99 18.73 -48.16
CA GLY A 107 -1.21 20.13 -47.67
C GLY A 107 -2.24 20.27 -46.54
N GLU A 108 -2.15 21.15 -45.53
CA GLU A 108 -1.26 22.28 -45.22
C GLU A 108 -1.55 22.72 -43.75
N SER A 109 -0.53 23.25 -43.06
CA SER A 109 -0.56 24.26 -41.98
C SER A 109 -1.38 24.07 -40.68
N GLY A 110 -0.66 24.13 -39.55
CA GLY A 110 -1.01 25.03 -38.44
C GLY A 110 -1.56 24.39 -37.16
N GLY A 111 -0.72 24.24 -36.13
CA GLY A 111 -1.20 23.90 -34.79
C GLY A 111 -0.09 23.65 -33.78
N THR A 112 0.40 24.71 -33.15
CA THR A 112 1.11 24.66 -31.86
C THR A 112 0.33 23.84 -30.83
N GLY A 113 0.92 22.77 -30.32
CA GLY A 113 0.32 21.94 -29.28
C GLY A 113 1.37 21.08 -28.59
N ALA A 114 1.58 21.38 -27.31
CA ALA A 114 2.26 20.61 -26.27
C ALA A 114 2.87 19.26 -26.67
N GLN A 115 4.20 19.18 -26.59
CA GLN A 115 4.92 17.91 -26.49
C GLN A 115 4.44 17.17 -25.24
N GLY A 116 3.50 16.25 -25.45
CA GLY A 116 3.23 15.16 -24.52
C GLY A 116 4.46 14.27 -24.48
N VAL A 117 5.26 14.40 -23.43
CA VAL A 117 6.24 13.37 -23.07
C VAL A 117 5.41 12.18 -22.58
N SER A 118 5.20 11.20 -23.46
CA SER A 118 4.81 9.84 -23.07
C SER A 118 6.00 9.18 -22.37
N PRO A 119 5.92 8.76 -21.10
CA PRO A 119 7.08 8.25 -20.38
C PRO A 119 7.27 6.73 -20.48
N PHE A 120 6.56 6.02 -21.37
CA PHE A 120 6.68 4.56 -21.45
C PHE A 120 7.16 4.10 -22.83
N GLY A 121 8.48 4.07 -22.97
CA GLY A 121 9.15 3.19 -23.91
C GLY A 121 9.13 1.77 -23.37
N ALA A 122 8.24 0.95 -23.93
CA ALA A 122 8.41 -0.50 -23.87
C ALA A 122 9.68 -0.85 -24.67
N GLY A 123 10.66 -1.48 -24.00
CA GLY A 123 11.86 -2.02 -24.62
C GLY A 123 12.99 -0.99 -24.80
N GLY A 124 13.95 -0.99 -23.88
CA GLY A 124 15.17 -0.23 -24.02
C GLY A 124 16.01 -0.29 -22.77
N ASP A 125 16.97 -1.22 -22.76
CA ASP A 125 18.09 -1.35 -21.83
C ASP A 125 19.04 -0.15 -21.96
N GLN A 126 18.52 1.07 -21.85
CA GLN A 126 19.31 2.27 -21.74
C GLN A 126 19.59 2.49 -20.26
N ASP A 127 20.79 2.12 -19.84
CA ASP A 127 21.33 2.50 -18.55
C ASP A 127 21.35 4.03 -18.45
N LEU A 128 20.26 4.60 -17.93
CA LEU A 128 20.22 6.03 -17.58
C LEU A 128 21.41 6.33 -16.68
N SER A 129 22.10 7.41 -16.98
CA SER A 129 23.22 7.88 -16.20
C SER A 129 22.77 8.33 -14.81
N CYS A 130 23.70 8.34 -13.85
CA CYS A 130 23.43 8.89 -12.50
C CYS A 130 22.85 10.31 -12.57
N SER A 131 23.31 11.15 -13.51
CA SER A 131 22.79 12.51 -13.66
C SER A 131 21.32 12.51 -14.03
N GLU A 132 20.92 11.72 -15.04
CA GLU A 132 19.53 11.68 -15.49
C GLU A 132 18.59 11.14 -14.40
N LEU A 133 19.01 10.09 -13.68
CA LEU A 133 18.25 9.57 -12.55
C LEU A 133 18.11 10.62 -11.43
N ALA A 134 19.18 11.32 -11.10
CA ALA A 134 19.16 12.37 -10.08
C ALA A 134 18.28 13.55 -10.51
N ASP A 135 18.33 13.96 -11.77
CA ASP A 135 17.56 15.07 -12.32
C ASP A 135 16.05 14.76 -12.30
N ASN A 136 15.66 13.51 -12.58
CA ASN A 136 14.26 13.07 -12.47
C ASN A 136 13.75 13.18 -11.02
N VAL A 137 14.52 12.67 -10.05
CA VAL A 137 14.15 12.73 -8.63
C VAL A 137 14.12 14.17 -8.12
N GLU A 138 15.10 14.98 -8.48
CA GLU A 138 15.14 16.40 -8.12
C GLU A 138 13.96 17.18 -8.73
N THR A 139 13.61 16.90 -10.00
CA THR A 139 12.43 17.48 -10.67
C THR A 139 11.14 17.13 -9.94
N PHE A 140 10.99 15.88 -9.50
CA PHE A 140 9.86 15.48 -8.68
C PHE A 140 9.82 16.27 -7.37
N LEU A 141 10.92 16.34 -6.63
CA LEU A 141 11.00 17.07 -5.36
C LEU A 141 10.69 18.57 -5.56
N ASN A 142 11.24 19.21 -6.58
CA ASN A 142 10.96 20.61 -6.89
C ASN A 142 9.50 20.83 -7.29
N THR A 143 8.88 19.86 -7.97
CA THR A 143 7.45 19.92 -8.28
C THR A 143 6.59 19.91 -7.03
N LEU A 144 6.98 19.17 -5.99
CA LEU A 144 6.26 19.13 -4.71
C LEU A 144 6.14 20.53 -4.09
N ASP A 145 7.17 21.36 -4.15
CA ASP A 145 7.15 22.72 -3.59
C ASP A 145 6.08 23.62 -4.24
N SER A 146 5.67 23.32 -5.48
CA SER A 146 4.59 24.04 -6.16
C SER A 146 3.19 23.66 -5.66
N ARG A 147 3.03 22.45 -5.09
CA ARG A 147 1.74 21.86 -4.77
C ARG A 147 1.13 22.47 -3.51
N GLN A 148 -0.17 22.77 -3.57
CA GLN A 148 -0.87 23.39 -2.45
C GLN A 148 -0.82 22.55 -1.17
N TYR A 149 -1.04 21.23 -1.29
CA TYR A 149 -1.03 20.33 -0.14
C TYR A 149 0.36 20.18 0.53
N ILE A 150 1.45 20.59 -0.14
CA ILE A 150 2.79 20.67 0.47
C ILE A 150 2.97 22.03 1.16
N LYS A 151 2.56 23.11 0.51
CA LYS A 151 2.58 24.47 1.08
C LYS A 151 1.81 24.55 2.40
N ASP A 152 0.70 23.84 2.52
CA ASP A 152 -0.11 23.77 3.75
C ASP A 152 0.67 23.20 4.94
N PHE A 153 1.71 22.39 4.71
CA PHE A 153 2.57 21.86 5.78
C PHE A 153 3.66 22.83 6.23
N GLN A 154 3.90 23.92 5.50
CA GLN A 154 4.89 24.96 5.81
C GLN A 154 6.25 24.34 6.15
N LEU A 155 6.86 23.68 5.16
CA LEU A 155 8.16 23.06 5.34
C LEU A 155 9.21 24.14 5.65
N ALA A 156 10.15 23.80 6.54
CA ALA A 156 11.20 24.74 6.96
C ALA A 156 12.28 24.96 5.88
N SER A 157 12.35 24.05 4.90
CA SER A 157 13.28 24.05 3.79
C SER A 157 12.59 23.53 2.52
N PRO A 158 13.15 23.77 1.33
CA PRO A 158 12.65 23.20 0.08
C PRO A 158 12.59 21.68 0.13
N SER A 159 11.67 21.07 -0.64
CA SER A 159 11.47 19.62 -0.68
C SER A 159 12.76 18.87 -1.06
N SER A 160 13.59 19.45 -1.94
CA SER A 160 14.89 18.89 -2.35
C SER A 160 15.91 18.76 -1.22
N VAL A 161 15.73 19.47 -0.10
CA VAL A 161 16.56 19.34 1.12
C VAL A 161 15.82 18.55 2.19
N TYR A 162 14.54 18.87 2.38
CA TYR A 162 13.72 18.33 3.45
C TYR A 162 13.55 16.80 3.40
N PHE A 163 13.25 16.24 2.21
CA PHE A 163 13.02 14.80 2.08
C PHE A 163 14.30 13.98 2.18
N PRO A 164 15.44 14.39 1.58
CA PRO A 164 16.73 13.74 1.85
C PRO A 164 17.09 13.72 3.34
N GLU A 165 16.95 14.81 4.08
CA GLU A 165 17.18 14.82 5.54
C GLU A 165 16.28 13.81 6.28
N LEU A 166 15.02 13.71 5.85
CA LEU A 166 14.06 12.78 6.42
C LEU A 166 14.43 11.31 6.12
N ILE A 167 14.88 11.03 4.90
CA ILE A 167 15.39 9.72 4.49
C ILE A 167 16.64 9.38 5.30
N GLN A 168 17.60 10.32 5.43
CA GLN A 168 18.80 10.09 6.22
C GLN A 168 18.47 9.79 7.68
N LYS A 169 17.46 10.45 8.26
CA LYS A 169 16.98 10.15 9.61
C LYS A 169 16.48 8.71 9.74
N LEU A 170 15.76 8.20 8.73
CA LEU A 170 15.31 6.81 8.68
C LEU A 170 16.48 5.84 8.51
N VAL A 171 17.42 6.13 7.63
CA VAL A 171 18.63 5.33 7.39
C VAL A 171 19.46 5.21 8.66
N ASN A 172 19.61 6.29 9.41
CA ASN A 172 20.34 6.33 10.68
C ASN A 172 19.62 5.61 11.83
N ASN A 173 18.35 5.22 11.64
CA ASN A 173 17.53 4.56 12.64
C ASN A 173 16.79 3.35 12.01
N PRO A 174 17.49 2.27 11.65
CA PRO A 174 16.86 1.11 11.03
C PRO A 174 15.93 0.36 12.01
N PRO A 175 14.91 -0.34 11.50
CA PRO A 175 14.02 -1.17 12.30
C PRO A 175 14.69 -2.47 12.78
N ILE A 176 14.05 -3.17 13.73
CA ILE A 176 14.51 -4.48 14.20
C ILE A 176 13.86 -5.56 13.31
N VAL A 177 14.65 -6.44 12.69
CA VAL A 177 14.15 -7.39 11.67
C VAL A 177 14.05 -8.82 12.18
N SER A 178 14.97 -9.24 13.05
CA SER A 178 14.99 -10.59 13.66
C SER A 178 14.57 -10.52 15.12
N GLY A 179 13.97 -11.60 15.61
CA GLY A 179 13.51 -11.72 17.00
C GLY A 179 12.37 -10.77 17.37
N GLU A 180 11.61 -10.24 16.40
CA GLU A 180 10.50 -9.32 16.70
C GLU A 180 9.47 -9.97 17.64
N THR A 181 9.17 -11.25 17.43
CA THR A 181 8.18 -12.00 18.22
C THR A 181 8.71 -12.51 19.55
N ASP A 182 10.01 -12.35 19.82
CA ASP A 182 10.63 -12.85 21.05
C ASP A 182 10.26 -11.99 22.26
N ASP A 183 9.87 -10.73 22.02
CA ASP A 183 9.48 -9.79 23.06
C ASP A 183 8.42 -8.79 22.55
N LEU A 184 7.38 -8.59 23.36
CA LEU A 184 6.28 -7.67 23.09
C LEU A 184 6.76 -6.23 22.88
N PHE A 185 7.80 -5.80 23.60
CA PHE A 185 8.32 -4.44 23.46
C PHE A 185 8.91 -4.22 22.06
N THR A 186 9.59 -5.21 21.49
CA THR A 186 10.10 -5.17 20.11
C THR A 186 8.97 -5.08 19.08
N ILE A 187 7.89 -5.86 19.25
CA ILE A 187 6.68 -5.75 18.39
C ILE A 187 6.11 -4.33 18.42
N LEU A 188 5.98 -3.75 19.62
CA LEU A 188 5.45 -2.39 19.79
C LEU A 188 6.39 -1.34 19.16
N GLN A 189 7.70 -1.50 19.33
CA GLN A 189 8.71 -0.61 18.75
C GLN A 189 8.65 -0.62 17.22
N ASN A 190 8.59 -1.80 16.60
CA ASN A 190 8.45 -1.94 15.15
C ASN A 190 7.12 -1.39 14.64
N THR A 191 6.02 -1.66 15.36
CA THR A 191 4.69 -1.15 15.00
C THR A 191 4.65 0.38 15.00
N ALA A 192 5.39 1.04 15.89
CA ALA A 192 5.47 2.50 15.98
C ALA A 192 6.70 3.11 15.28
N HIS A 193 7.48 2.32 14.52
CA HIS A 193 8.80 2.72 14.01
C HIS A 193 8.83 4.09 13.32
N PHE A 194 8.09 4.24 12.21
CA PHE A 194 8.05 5.51 11.48
C PHE A 194 7.55 6.67 12.34
N PHE A 195 6.54 6.44 13.17
CA PHE A 195 6.00 7.49 14.04
C PHE A 195 7.06 7.99 15.02
N ARG A 196 7.86 7.08 15.57
CA ARG A 196 8.91 7.38 16.54
C ARG A 196 10.09 8.12 15.91
N ILE A 197 10.47 7.75 14.68
CA ILE A 197 11.63 8.34 14.00
C ILE A 197 11.27 9.66 13.33
N ILE A 198 10.24 9.69 12.49
CA ILE A 198 9.92 10.86 11.67
C ILE A 198 8.74 11.68 12.19
N GLY A 199 7.97 11.17 13.14
CA GLY A 199 6.88 11.92 13.76
C GLY A 199 5.59 11.99 12.94
N LYS A 200 4.50 12.36 13.62
CA LYS A 200 3.14 12.42 13.05
C LYS A 200 3.03 13.34 11.84
N LYS A 201 3.61 14.56 11.93
CA LYS A 201 3.52 15.58 10.87
C LYS A 201 4.07 15.03 9.55
N ASN A 202 5.20 14.35 9.61
CA ASN A 202 5.89 13.83 8.43
C ASN A 202 5.18 12.60 7.87
N ILE A 203 4.58 11.76 8.71
CA ILE A 203 3.72 10.66 8.24
C ILE A 203 2.52 11.20 7.48
N LEU A 204 1.86 12.24 7.98
CA LEU A 204 0.71 12.85 7.30
C LEU A 204 1.11 13.50 5.97
N LEU A 205 2.28 14.15 5.94
CA LEU A 205 2.85 14.71 4.72
C LEU A 205 3.12 13.63 3.67
N LEU A 206 3.84 12.57 4.04
CA LEU A 206 4.17 11.46 3.14
C LEU A 206 2.92 10.74 2.65
N LYS A 207 1.92 10.51 3.52
CA LYS A 207 0.62 10.00 3.11
C LYS A 207 -0.02 10.93 2.07
N GLY A 208 0.01 12.24 2.31
CA GLY A 208 -0.53 13.23 1.40
C GLY A 208 0.11 13.23 0.02
N ILE A 209 1.42 12.94 -0.07
CA ILE A 209 2.16 12.77 -1.33
C ILE A 209 1.73 11.47 -2.04
N LEU A 210 1.75 10.34 -1.33
CA LEU A 210 1.36 9.04 -1.90
C LEU A 210 -0.06 9.05 -2.45
N ASP A 211 -0.98 9.76 -1.80
CA ASP A 211 -2.37 9.86 -2.24
C ASP A 211 -2.54 10.71 -3.51
N ARG A 212 -1.68 11.70 -3.75
CA ARG A 212 -1.86 12.71 -4.80
C ARG A 212 -0.91 12.56 -6.00
N GLU A 213 0.30 12.06 -5.79
CA GLU A 213 1.33 11.93 -6.83
C GLU A 213 1.41 10.48 -7.37
N ARG A 214 0.27 9.76 -7.37
CA ARG A 214 0.20 8.35 -7.82
C ARG A 214 0.72 8.14 -9.23
N ALA A 215 0.53 9.13 -10.11
CA ALA A 215 0.89 9.03 -11.52
C ALA A 215 2.40 9.08 -11.77
N THR A 216 3.20 9.64 -10.86
CA THR A 216 4.66 9.75 -11.01
C THR A 216 5.40 8.87 -10.01
N PHE A 217 4.70 8.38 -8.98
CA PHE A 217 5.30 7.65 -7.87
C PHE A 217 6.10 6.41 -8.31
N GLU A 218 5.55 5.59 -9.23
CA GLU A 218 6.22 4.37 -9.71
C GLU A 218 7.59 4.70 -10.36
N GLN A 219 7.61 5.69 -11.25
CA GLN A 219 8.83 6.12 -11.94
C GLN A 219 9.83 6.76 -10.97
N THR A 220 9.38 7.67 -10.10
CA THR A 220 10.27 8.31 -9.12
C THR A 220 10.90 7.28 -8.17
N LEU A 221 10.14 6.26 -7.76
CA LEU A 221 10.67 5.21 -6.89
C LEU A 221 11.63 4.27 -7.64
N PHE A 222 11.37 4.00 -8.93
CA PHE A 222 12.33 3.31 -9.79
C PHE A 222 13.66 4.08 -9.91
N ASP A 223 13.60 5.37 -10.25
CA ASP A 223 14.79 6.21 -10.40
C ASP A 223 15.56 6.29 -9.08
N PHE A 224 14.85 6.50 -7.97
CA PHE A 224 15.46 6.52 -6.64
C PHE A 224 16.07 5.17 -6.26
N TYR A 225 15.41 4.04 -6.53
CA TYR A 225 15.96 2.71 -6.31
C TYR A 225 17.26 2.52 -7.11
N ARG A 226 17.32 2.94 -8.38
CA ARG A 226 18.55 2.87 -9.17
C ARG A 226 19.65 3.74 -8.57
N LEU A 227 19.33 4.96 -8.12
CA LEU A 227 20.29 5.84 -7.43
C LEU A 227 20.88 5.21 -6.16
N THR A 228 20.17 4.31 -5.46
CA THR A 228 20.74 3.60 -4.31
C THR A 228 21.94 2.70 -4.64
N LYS A 229 22.15 2.40 -5.93
CA LYS A 229 23.32 1.68 -6.43
C LYS A 229 24.51 2.60 -6.76
N GLU A 230 24.29 3.92 -6.76
CA GLU A 230 25.26 4.97 -7.09
C GLU A 230 25.52 5.89 -5.88
N PRO A 231 26.26 5.43 -4.85
CA PRO A 231 26.39 6.13 -3.57
C PRO A 231 27.03 7.52 -3.69
N GLU A 232 28.01 7.69 -4.57
CA GLU A 232 28.64 9.00 -4.81
C GLU A 232 27.66 10.00 -5.43
N CYS A 233 26.73 9.52 -6.25
CA CYS A 233 25.68 10.33 -6.85
C CYS A 233 24.70 10.83 -5.78
N LEU A 234 24.23 9.92 -4.92
CA LEU A 234 23.34 10.25 -3.81
C LEU A 234 23.96 11.25 -2.84
N LYS A 235 25.22 11.05 -2.49
CA LYS A 235 25.96 11.95 -1.61
C LYS A 235 26.11 13.34 -2.23
N THR A 236 26.52 13.41 -3.49
CA THR A 236 26.76 14.69 -4.16
C THR A 236 25.48 15.46 -4.44
N ARG A 237 24.41 14.79 -4.90
CA ARG A 237 23.19 15.44 -5.38
C ARG A 237 22.16 15.66 -4.29
N PHE A 238 22.10 14.80 -3.27
CA PHE A 238 21.07 14.83 -2.24
C PHE A 238 21.61 14.88 -0.82
N ASN A 239 22.95 14.88 -0.63
CA ASN A 239 23.58 14.76 0.69
C ASN A 239 23.09 13.51 1.46
N LEU A 240 22.88 12.41 0.72
CA LEU A 240 22.40 11.13 1.24
C LEU A 240 23.53 10.11 1.31
N GLU A 241 23.65 9.45 2.45
CA GLU A 241 24.54 8.31 2.66
C GLU A 241 23.70 7.09 3.02
N ILE A 242 23.32 6.33 1.98
CA ILE A 242 22.50 5.13 2.12
C ILE A 242 23.40 3.89 2.03
N GLY A 243 23.71 3.32 3.17
CA GLY A 243 24.41 2.04 3.25
C GLY A 243 23.52 0.86 2.84
N GLN A 244 24.15 -0.23 2.44
CA GLN A 244 23.44 -1.47 2.08
C GLN A 244 22.74 -2.12 3.29
N ASP A 245 23.27 -1.95 4.50
CA ASP A 245 22.71 -2.53 5.72
C ASP A 245 21.36 -1.91 6.12
N PRO A 246 21.19 -0.57 6.12
CA PRO A 246 19.89 0.06 6.30
C PRO A 246 18.87 -0.38 5.24
N LEU A 247 19.24 -0.40 3.95
CA LEU A 247 18.34 -0.84 2.87
C LEU A 247 17.85 -2.27 3.10
N TYR A 248 18.78 -3.19 3.37
CA TYR A 248 18.47 -4.57 3.69
C TYR A 248 17.57 -4.67 4.94
N SER A 249 17.81 -3.85 5.96
CA SER A 249 17.01 -3.86 7.19
C SER A 249 15.57 -3.37 6.94
N TYR A 250 15.38 -2.33 6.13
CA TYR A 250 14.04 -1.88 5.75
C TYR A 250 13.31 -2.87 4.84
N ALA A 251 14.01 -3.48 3.88
CA ALA A 251 13.44 -4.52 3.03
C ALA A 251 12.97 -5.73 3.86
N GLY A 252 13.81 -6.19 4.80
CA GLY A 252 13.45 -7.26 5.73
C GLY A 252 12.32 -6.89 6.69
N PHE A 253 12.30 -5.63 7.15
CA PHE A 253 11.18 -5.12 7.93
C PHE A 253 9.86 -5.22 7.20
N PHE A 254 9.78 -4.75 5.95
CA PHE A 254 8.53 -4.81 5.18
C PHE A 254 8.09 -6.23 4.84
N LEU A 255 9.02 -7.12 4.50
CA LEU A 255 8.68 -8.48 4.08
C LEU A 255 8.43 -9.45 5.25
N ASN A 256 9.19 -9.32 6.34
CA ASN A 256 9.30 -10.37 7.36
C ASN A 256 8.76 -9.96 8.74
N THR A 257 8.60 -8.67 9.05
CA THR A 257 8.12 -8.23 10.38
C THR A 257 6.61 -7.97 10.37
N MET A 258 5.94 -8.25 11.49
CA MET A 258 4.55 -7.86 11.73
C MET A 258 4.38 -6.35 11.63
N GLY A 259 5.28 -5.57 12.26
CA GLY A 259 5.22 -4.11 12.21
C GLY A 259 5.24 -3.56 10.78
N GLY A 260 6.18 -4.03 9.96
CA GLY A 260 6.34 -3.58 8.56
C GLY A 260 5.17 -4.00 7.68
N ARG A 261 4.71 -5.24 7.79
CA ARG A 261 3.53 -5.71 7.03
C ARG A 261 2.27 -4.93 7.40
N LEU A 262 2.06 -4.63 8.69
CA LEU A 262 0.94 -3.79 9.14
C LEU A 262 1.03 -2.36 8.61
N TYR A 263 2.22 -1.79 8.41
CA TYR A 263 2.35 -0.49 7.74
C TYR A 263 1.86 -0.55 6.30
N LEU A 264 2.28 -1.57 5.55
CA LEU A 264 1.87 -1.73 4.16
C LEU A 264 0.38 -2.00 4.00
N PHE A 265 -0.22 -2.80 4.90
CA PHE A 265 -1.67 -3.05 4.86
C PHE A 265 -2.54 -1.81 5.11
N ARG A 266 -1.96 -0.75 5.71
CA ARG A 266 -2.63 0.55 5.87
C ARG A 266 -2.40 1.51 4.69
N ARG A 267 -1.75 1.06 3.62
CA ARG A 267 -1.52 1.84 2.39
C ARG A 267 -2.38 1.30 1.26
N ASP A 268 -2.55 2.13 0.24
CA ASP A 268 -3.20 1.70 -0.99
C ASP A 268 -2.40 0.56 -1.65
N SER A 269 -3.08 -0.28 -2.42
CA SER A 269 -2.42 -1.47 -2.96
C SER A 269 -1.30 -1.15 -3.94
N MET A 270 -1.33 -0.02 -4.65
CA MET A 270 -0.23 0.37 -5.54
C MET A 270 1.04 0.60 -4.70
N SER A 271 0.98 1.48 -3.70
CA SER A 271 2.12 1.73 -2.81
C SER A 271 2.64 0.44 -2.16
N ARG A 272 1.74 -0.44 -1.72
CA ARG A 272 2.09 -1.73 -1.11
C ARG A 272 2.81 -2.67 -2.09
N MET A 273 2.29 -2.84 -3.31
CA MET A 273 2.90 -3.70 -4.33
C MET A 273 4.29 -3.21 -4.71
N VAL A 274 4.45 -1.90 -4.95
CA VAL A 274 5.73 -1.32 -5.38
C VAL A 274 6.78 -1.39 -4.26
N VAL A 275 6.41 -1.13 -3.00
CA VAL A 275 7.34 -1.27 -1.87
C VAL A 275 7.75 -2.73 -1.66
N ASN A 276 6.82 -3.69 -1.79
CA ASN A 276 7.14 -5.11 -1.72
C ASN A 276 8.09 -5.52 -2.86
N PHE A 277 7.85 -5.05 -4.08
CA PHE A 277 8.70 -5.33 -5.25
C PHE A 277 10.16 -4.92 -4.98
N TYR A 278 10.40 -3.66 -4.62
CA TYR A 278 11.77 -3.20 -4.36
C TYR A 278 12.39 -3.84 -3.12
N SER A 279 11.58 -4.18 -2.11
CA SER A 279 12.06 -4.95 -0.95
C SER A 279 12.57 -6.33 -1.38
N ILE A 280 11.86 -7.03 -2.28
CA ILE A 280 12.32 -8.32 -2.85
C ILE A 280 13.64 -8.13 -3.58
N LEU A 281 13.78 -7.10 -4.43
CA LEU A 281 15.02 -6.85 -5.16
C LEU A 281 16.21 -6.57 -4.23
N ILE A 282 15.99 -5.84 -3.13
CA ILE A 282 17.05 -5.56 -2.14
C ILE A 282 17.49 -6.85 -1.43
N ILE A 283 16.55 -7.70 -1.01
CA ILE A 283 16.90 -8.98 -0.37
C ILE A 283 17.57 -9.92 -1.37
N GLU A 284 17.10 -9.96 -2.62
CA GLU A 284 17.74 -10.75 -3.68
C GLU A 284 19.19 -10.31 -3.93
N GLN A 285 19.44 -9.00 -3.98
CA GLN A 285 20.81 -8.50 -4.10
C GLN A 285 21.67 -8.96 -2.91
N ALA A 286 21.13 -8.91 -1.69
CA ALA A 286 21.81 -9.42 -0.50
C ALA A 286 22.04 -10.94 -0.57
N ASN A 287 21.14 -11.72 -1.16
CA ASN A 287 21.35 -13.16 -1.40
C ASN A 287 22.51 -13.42 -2.36
N ARG A 288 22.54 -12.71 -3.48
CA ARG A 288 23.62 -12.83 -4.48
C ARG A 288 24.99 -12.49 -3.92
N GLU A 289 25.05 -11.52 -3.00
CA GLU A 289 26.29 -11.08 -2.37
C GLU A 289 26.64 -11.85 -1.09
N GLY A 290 25.82 -12.83 -0.68
CA GLY A 290 26.04 -13.58 0.57
C GLY A 290 25.85 -12.76 1.85
N ARG A 291 25.11 -11.64 1.78
CA ARG A 291 24.86 -10.70 2.87
C ARG A 291 23.47 -10.82 3.51
N ASN A 292 22.69 -11.86 3.19
CA ASN A 292 21.39 -12.10 3.81
C ASN A 292 21.53 -12.61 5.26
N LYS A 293 21.93 -11.71 6.17
CA LYS A 293 22.23 -12.02 7.59
C LYS A 293 21.07 -12.61 8.37
N TYR A 294 19.83 -12.32 8.00
CA TYR A 294 18.62 -12.81 8.68
C TYR A 294 18.01 -14.04 8.00
N GLY A 295 18.60 -14.54 6.91
CA GLY A 295 18.07 -15.70 6.19
C GLY A 295 16.65 -15.50 5.66
N ILE A 296 16.30 -14.26 5.27
CA ILE A 296 14.95 -13.93 4.77
C ILE A 296 14.71 -14.68 3.46
N ALA A 297 13.74 -15.59 3.48
CA ALA A 297 13.29 -16.30 2.29
C ALA A 297 12.34 -15.40 1.48
N ILE A 298 12.61 -15.25 0.18
CA ILE A 298 11.82 -14.39 -0.71
C ILE A 298 10.85 -15.14 -1.62
N LYS A 299 10.91 -16.48 -1.65
CA LYS A 299 10.07 -17.32 -2.53
C LYS A 299 8.57 -17.01 -2.37
N ASP A 300 8.07 -17.10 -1.14
CA ASP A 300 6.66 -16.84 -0.86
C ASP A 300 6.29 -15.37 -1.11
N ALA A 301 7.22 -14.43 -0.88
CA ALA A 301 7.00 -13.02 -1.16
C ALA A 301 6.86 -12.76 -2.67
N ILE A 302 7.68 -13.41 -3.50
CA ILE A 302 7.60 -13.37 -4.96
C ILE A 302 6.25 -13.93 -5.43
N ASP A 303 5.89 -15.13 -5.00
CA ASP A 303 4.64 -15.79 -5.41
C ASP A 303 3.41 -14.96 -5.04
N ASN A 304 3.35 -14.46 -3.80
CA ASN A 304 2.25 -13.63 -3.35
C ASN A 304 2.15 -12.31 -4.11
N LEU A 305 3.29 -11.67 -4.43
CA LEU A 305 3.29 -10.41 -5.16
C LEU A 305 2.88 -10.58 -6.62
N ILE A 306 3.29 -11.67 -7.28
CA ILE A 306 2.83 -12.01 -8.64
C ILE A 306 1.30 -12.14 -8.64
N ILE A 307 0.75 -12.98 -7.75
CA ILE A 307 -0.70 -13.21 -7.63
C ILE A 307 -1.42 -11.88 -7.40
N GLU A 308 -0.87 -11.04 -6.53
CA GLU A 308 -1.46 -9.75 -6.22
C GLU A 308 -1.48 -8.81 -7.43
N ILE A 309 -0.36 -8.65 -8.15
CA ILE A 309 -0.27 -7.79 -9.33
C ILE A 309 -1.19 -8.31 -10.44
N GLU A 310 -1.25 -9.62 -10.64
CA GLU A 310 -2.10 -10.25 -11.66
C GLU A 310 -3.59 -10.03 -11.39
N SER A 311 -4.01 -10.31 -10.15
CA SER A 311 -5.42 -10.24 -9.72
C SER A 311 -5.91 -8.82 -9.43
N SER A 312 -4.99 -7.87 -9.26
CA SER A 312 -5.33 -6.49 -8.94
C SER A 312 -6.03 -5.80 -10.12
N ARG A 313 -7.13 -5.12 -9.80
CA ARG A 313 -7.83 -4.20 -10.72
C ARG A 313 -7.14 -2.84 -10.82
N ILE A 314 -6.09 -2.60 -10.03
CA ILE A 314 -5.36 -1.34 -10.01
C ILE A 314 -4.36 -1.32 -11.16
N LYS A 315 -4.39 -0.24 -11.94
CA LYS A 315 -3.48 -0.04 -13.07
C LYS A 315 -2.12 0.44 -12.55
N LEU A 316 -1.17 -0.49 -12.43
CA LEU A 316 0.25 -0.16 -12.33
C LEU A 316 0.74 0.28 -13.71
N GLN A 317 1.44 1.40 -13.78
CA GLN A 317 2.03 1.90 -15.02
C GLN A 317 3.16 1.00 -15.50
N MET A 318 3.96 0.48 -14.56
CA MET A 318 5.10 -0.40 -14.84
C MET A 318 4.76 -1.88 -14.62
N ARG A 319 3.50 -2.28 -14.84
CA ARG A 319 2.99 -3.63 -14.56
C ARG A 319 3.85 -4.73 -15.17
N ASP A 320 4.12 -4.63 -16.47
CA ASP A 320 4.82 -5.67 -17.23
C ASP A 320 6.27 -5.81 -16.74
N PHE A 321 6.95 -4.68 -16.53
CA PHE A 321 8.29 -4.65 -15.93
C PHE A 321 8.35 -5.37 -14.57
N TYR A 322 7.36 -5.14 -13.70
CA TYR A 322 7.31 -5.81 -12.40
C TYR A 322 7.06 -7.32 -12.54
N LEU A 323 6.11 -7.74 -13.39
CA LEU A 323 5.77 -9.14 -13.58
C LEU A 323 6.92 -9.92 -14.21
N ASP A 324 7.52 -9.41 -15.29
CA ASP A 324 8.63 -10.04 -15.98
C ASP A 324 9.80 -10.29 -15.01
N THR A 325 10.18 -9.25 -14.25
CA THR A 325 11.23 -9.36 -13.23
C THR A 325 10.90 -10.39 -12.16
N LEU A 326 9.64 -10.44 -11.69
CA LEU A 326 9.23 -11.39 -10.65
C LEU A 326 9.17 -12.82 -11.17
N TYR A 327 8.77 -13.06 -12.42
CA TYR A 327 8.79 -14.40 -13.02
C TYR A 327 10.22 -14.91 -13.22
N ASP A 328 11.14 -14.06 -13.65
CA ASP A 328 12.57 -14.42 -13.74
C ASP A 328 13.13 -14.82 -12.37
N LEU A 329 12.79 -14.05 -11.33
CA LEU A 329 13.16 -14.41 -9.95
C LEU A 329 12.47 -15.69 -9.50
N LYS A 330 11.19 -15.91 -9.83
CA LYS A 330 10.47 -17.12 -9.47
C LYS A 330 11.15 -18.36 -10.03
N VAL A 331 11.58 -18.34 -11.29
CA VAL A 331 12.32 -19.47 -11.91
C VAL A 331 13.63 -19.76 -11.14
N LYS A 332 14.34 -18.72 -10.69
CA LYS A 332 15.58 -18.87 -9.93
C LYS A 332 15.39 -19.51 -8.55
N TYR A 333 14.21 -19.35 -7.94
CA TYR A 333 13.90 -19.78 -6.58
C TYR A 333 12.95 -20.99 -6.50
N GLN A 334 12.69 -21.65 -7.64
CA GLN A 334 11.95 -22.93 -7.73
C GLN A 334 12.80 -24.11 -7.28
#